data_AF-A0A0C9UHC0-F1
#
_entry.id   AF-A0A0C9UHC0-F1
#
_cell.length_a   1.000
_cell.length_b   1.000
_cell.length_c   1.000
_cell.angle_alpha   90.00
_cell.angle_beta   90.00
_cell.angle_gamma   90.00
#
_symmetry.space_group_name_H-M   'P 1'
#
loop_
_entity.id
_entity.type
_entity.pdbx_description
1 polymer ?
#
loop_
_entity_poly.entity_id
_entity_poly.type
_entity_poly.pdbx_seq_one_letter_code
_entity_poly.pdbx_strand_id
1 'polypeptide(L)'
;MGFYHFLNDFHFSGGQFREAAELGDPGTDQWVGTFRGKKVHGVFLLASDSTTVIDAEWAAVNQLFGSSITELYTLSAEARPGDQAGHEHFGFLDGISQPAINGFTANPAPGQSIVAPGRVLLGRDGDERMLGRPSWAKDGSFLVFRQLKQLVPEFNKFLRDNPLLLPGLTPEQGSELLGARMVGRWKSGAPVDLAPVFDDPTLAQDPMRNNNFDFSYPGEDLASNQTRCPFSAHIRKTAPRADFRSGNPEHHIVRAGIPYDPEGIGF
;
A
#
# COMPACT_ATOMS: atom_id res chain seq x y z
N MET A 1 -6.92 11.26 30.34
CA MET A 1 -5.99 10.13 30.14
C MET A 1 -6.46 9.37 28.92
N GLY A 2 -5.68 9.36 27.83
CA GLY A 2 -6.12 8.79 26.54
C GLY A 2 -6.10 7.25 26.52
N PHE A 3 -6.84 6.67 25.57
CA PHE A 3 -7.02 5.22 25.35
C PHE A 3 -5.73 4.43 25.03
N TYR A 4 -4.58 5.10 24.92
CA TYR A 4 -3.33 4.57 24.36
C TYR A 4 -2.71 3.39 25.12
N HIS A 5 -2.97 3.24 26.42
CA HIS A 5 -2.35 2.17 27.22
C HIS A 5 -3.08 0.83 27.18
N PHE A 6 -4.30 0.79 26.64
CA PHE A 6 -5.16 -0.38 26.76
C PHE A 6 -5.14 -1.28 25.54
N LEU A 7 -4.68 -0.82 24.37
CA LEU A 7 -4.71 -1.62 23.15
C LEU A 7 -3.55 -2.61 23.03
N ASN A 8 -2.56 -2.58 23.92
CA ASN A 8 -1.39 -3.45 23.89
C ASN A 8 -0.65 -3.40 22.54
N ASP A 9 -0.43 -2.21 21.98
CA ASP A 9 0.41 -1.99 20.80
C ASP A 9 1.37 -0.82 21.07
N PHE A 10 2.67 -1.13 21.10
CA PHE A 10 3.69 -0.15 21.49
C PHE A 10 3.83 0.98 20.45
N HIS A 11 3.64 0.67 19.17
CA HIS A 11 3.76 1.64 18.08
C HIS A 11 2.60 2.63 18.11
N PHE A 12 1.38 2.13 18.32
CA PHE A 12 0.20 2.97 18.51
C PHE A 12 0.35 3.89 19.73
N SER A 13 0.76 3.35 20.89
CA SER A 13 1.01 4.17 22.08
C SER A 13 2.15 5.18 21.85
N GLY A 14 3.17 4.77 21.09
CA GLY A 14 4.37 5.52 20.75
C GLY A 14 4.11 6.70 19.81
N GLY A 15 3.16 6.55 18.88
CA GLY A 15 2.85 7.51 17.83
C GLY A 15 3.93 7.55 16.74
N GLN A 16 3.52 7.57 15.48
CA GLN A 16 4.41 7.40 14.33
C GLN A 16 5.56 8.43 14.26
N PHE A 17 5.33 9.68 14.70
CA PHE A 17 6.39 10.71 14.69
C PHE A 17 7.62 10.31 15.52
N ARG A 18 7.43 9.59 16.63
CA ARG A 18 8.53 9.11 17.47
C ARG A 18 9.39 8.07 16.74
N GLU A 19 8.79 7.37 15.77
CA GLU A 19 9.38 6.24 15.05
C GLU A 19 9.87 6.64 13.66
N ALA A 20 9.76 7.92 13.28
CA ALA A 20 10.13 8.42 11.96
C ALA A 20 11.57 8.03 11.58
N ALA A 21 12.51 8.12 12.52
CA ALA A 21 13.91 7.74 12.28
C ALA A 21 14.09 6.22 12.07
N GLU A 22 13.35 5.39 12.80
CA GLU A 22 13.41 3.93 12.67
C GLU A 22 12.79 3.46 11.33
N LEU A 23 11.77 4.19 10.85
CA LEU A 23 11.18 3.99 9.53
C LEU A 23 12.08 4.48 8.37
N GLY A 24 13.17 5.16 8.67
CA GLY A 24 14.11 5.69 7.68
C GLY A 24 13.65 6.98 7.01
N ASP A 25 12.77 7.76 7.65
CA ASP A 25 12.40 9.08 7.13
C ASP A 25 13.64 9.98 7.06
N PRO A 26 13.79 10.83 6.02
CA PRO A 26 14.99 11.65 5.77
C PRO A 26 15.16 12.83 6.76
N GLY A 27 14.60 12.70 7.96
CA GLY A 27 14.41 13.76 8.94
C GLY A 27 12.96 14.21 9.05
N THR A 28 12.66 15.02 10.06
CA THR A 28 11.29 15.51 10.33
C THR A 28 10.96 16.82 9.63
N ASP A 29 11.91 17.42 8.90
CA ASP A 29 11.71 18.72 8.27
C ASP A 29 10.73 18.68 7.10
N GLN A 30 10.60 17.52 6.45
CA GLN A 30 9.64 17.28 5.37
C GLN A 30 8.27 16.81 5.88
N TRP A 31 8.11 16.60 7.19
CA TRP A 31 6.80 16.28 7.76
C TRP A 31 5.91 17.52 7.77
N VAL A 32 4.64 17.35 7.40
CA VAL A 32 3.59 18.34 7.63
C VAL A 32 3.54 18.65 9.13
N GLY A 33 3.58 19.94 9.47
CA GLY A 33 3.73 20.41 10.85
C GLY A 33 2.73 19.81 11.84
N THR A 34 1.48 19.59 11.39
CA THR A 34 0.41 18.99 12.19
C THR A 34 0.73 17.56 12.65
N PHE A 35 1.46 16.78 11.84
CA PHE A 35 1.84 15.40 12.18
C PHE A 35 3.10 15.32 13.04
N ARG A 36 3.74 16.44 13.37
CA ARG A 36 4.88 16.45 14.31
C ARG A 36 4.39 16.34 15.74
N GLY A 37 4.69 15.21 16.38
CA GLY A 37 4.27 14.89 17.75
C GLY A 37 2.96 14.10 17.80
N LYS A 38 2.09 14.43 18.77
CA LYS A 38 0.83 13.69 19.04
C LYS A 38 -0.39 14.60 19.17
N LYS A 39 -0.41 15.71 18.41
CA LYS A 39 -1.51 16.69 18.46
C LYS A 39 -2.78 16.17 17.81
N VAL A 40 -2.66 15.30 16.81
CA VAL A 40 -3.78 14.66 16.12
C VAL A 40 -4.38 13.59 17.03
N HIS A 41 -5.65 13.74 17.39
CA HIS A 41 -6.37 12.78 18.24
C HIS A 41 -7.12 11.71 17.44
N GLY A 42 -7.43 11.98 16.18
CA GLY A 42 -8.21 11.10 15.30
C GLY A 42 -8.28 11.66 13.89
N VAL A 43 -8.95 10.91 13.01
CA VAL A 43 -9.13 11.25 11.60
C VAL A 43 -10.54 10.82 11.18
N PHE A 44 -11.20 11.63 10.37
CA PHE A 44 -12.40 11.24 9.62
C PHE A 44 -11.97 10.88 8.20
N LEU A 45 -12.37 9.71 7.72
CA LEU A 45 -12.17 9.29 6.33
C LEU A 45 -13.51 9.42 5.59
N LEU A 46 -13.60 10.40 4.70
CA LEU A 46 -14.77 10.63 3.86
C LEU A 46 -14.42 10.20 2.44
N ALA A 47 -15.12 9.20 1.92
CA ALA A 47 -14.89 8.65 0.58
C ALA A 47 -16.20 8.64 -0.20
N SER A 48 -16.16 9.19 -1.42
CA SER A 48 -17.29 9.27 -2.34
C SER A 48 -16.76 9.54 -3.75
N ASP A 49 -17.53 9.15 -4.76
CA ASP A 49 -17.28 9.53 -6.16
C ASP A 49 -17.76 10.96 -6.45
N SER A 50 -18.15 11.72 -5.43
CA SER A 50 -18.63 13.10 -5.53
C SER A 50 -18.08 13.97 -4.40
N THR A 51 -17.31 15.00 -4.76
CA THR A 51 -16.79 16.01 -3.82
C THR A 51 -17.91 16.77 -3.12
N THR A 52 -19.02 17.05 -3.81
CA THR A 52 -20.20 17.67 -3.19
C THR A 52 -20.77 16.84 -2.04
N VAL A 53 -20.77 15.51 -2.15
CA VAL A 53 -21.21 14.62 -1.06
C VAL A 53 -20.20 14.64 0.09
N ILE A 54 -18.89 14.68 -0.21
CA ILE A 54 -17.84 14.80 0.81
C ILE A 54 -17.99 16.13 1.58
N ASP A 55 -18.16 17.24 0.87
CA ASP A 55 -18.32 18.57 1.46
C ASP A 55 -19.57 18.66 2.34
N ALA A 56 -20.68 18.08 1.87
CA ALA A 56 -21.93 18.02 2.63
C ALA A 56 -21.78 17.18 3.90
N GLU A 57 -21.12 16.02 3.81
CA GLU A 57 -20.86 15.16 4.97
C GLU A 57 -19.91 15.83 5.96
N TRP A 58 -18.87 16.51 5.48
CA TRP A 58 -17.96 17.28 6.34
C TRP A 58 -18.69 18.41 7.07
N ALA A 59 -19.58 19.12 6.38
CA ALA A 59 -20.43 20.14 7.00
C ALA A 59 -21.33 19.54 8.10
N ALA A 60 -21.90 18.35 7.88
CA ALA A 60 -22.71 17.65 8.87
C ALA A 60 -21.87 17.21 10.10
N VAL A 61 -20.68 16.67 9.88
CA VAL A 61 -19.73 16.31 10.96
C VAL A 61 -19.36 17.55 11.79
N ASN A 62 -18.99 18.65 11.13
CA ASN A 62 -18.65 19.90 11.82
C ASN A 62 -19.83 20.47 12.62
N GLN A 63 -21.05 20.39 12.08
CA GLN A 63 -22.25 20.80 12.80
C GLN A 63 -22.51 19.93 14.03
N LEU A 64 -22.33 18.60 13.90
CA LEU A 64 -22.57 17.64 14.98
C LEU A 64 -21.61 17.82 16.15
N PHE A 65 -20.31 17.95 15.86
CA PHE A 65 -19.29 18.05 16.90
C PHE A 65 -19.09 19.48 17.39
N GLY A 66 -19.35 20.50 16.56
CA GLY A 66 -19.16 21.91 16.91
C GLY A 66 -17.77 22.18 17.49
N SER A 67 -17.71 22.86 18.63
CA SER A 67 -16.45 23.20 19.31
C SER A 67 -15.82 22.05 20.10
N SER A 68 -16.40 20.84 20.09
CA SER A 68 -15.80 19.69 20.79
C SER A 68 -14.58 19.11 20.07
N ILE A 69 -14.41 19.42 18.79
CA ILE A 69 -13.24 19.07 17.99
C ILE A 69 -12.66 20.32 17.31
N THR A 70 -11.47 20.19 16.74
CA THR A 70 -10.85 21.22 15.91
C THR A 70 -10.18 20.54 14.74
N GLU A 71 -10.50 20.96 13.52
CA GLU A 71 -9.81 20.52 12.31
C GLU A 71 -8.37 21.04 12.33
N LEU A 72 -7.40 20.13 12.31
CA LEU A 72 -5.97 20.50 12.32
C LEU A 72 -5.32 20.42 10.94
N TYR A 73 -5.87 19.59 10.06
CA TYR A 73 -5.37 19.33 8.73
C TYR A 73 -6.41 18.55 7.92
N THR A 74 -6.54 18.90 6.64
CA THR A 74 -7.34 18.16 5.66
C THR A 74 -6.47 17.87 4.44
N LEU A 75 -6.60 16.66 3.91
CA LEU A 75 -5.93 16.21 2.69
C LEU A 75 -6.98 15.69 1.72
N SER A 76 -7.18 16.42 0.62
CA SER A 76 -7.98 15.94 -0.51
C SER A 76 -7.15 14.98 -1.35
N ALA A 77 -7.80 13.92 -1.81
CA ALA A 77 -7.20 12.87 -2.61
C ALA A 77 -8.24 12.30 -3.56
N GLU A 78 -7.81 11.83 -4.71
CA GLU A 78 -8.69 11.37 -5.77
C GLU A 78 -7.99 10.35 -6.68
N ALA A 79 -8.77 9.51 -7.34
CA ALA A 79 -8.24 8.63 -8.37
C ALA A 79 -7.72 9.47 -9.55
N ARG A 80 -6.62 9.03 -10.17
CA ARG A 80 -6.15 9.66 -11.41
C ARG A 80 -7.18 9.47 -12.53
N PRO A 81 -7.29 10.41 -13.48
CA PRO A 81 -8.37 10.43 -14.46
C PRO A 81 -8.17 9.40 -15.58
N GLY A 82 -9.26 9.05 -16.26
CA GLY A 82 -9.24 8.29 -17.51
C GLY A 82 -8.59 6.91 -17.38
N ASP A 83 -7.64 6.62 -18.26
CA ASP A 83 -6.91 5.34 -18.30
C ASP A 83 -5.94 5.14 -17.13
N GLN A 84 -5.76 6.16 -16.28
CA GLN A 84 -4.95 6.11 -15.08
C GLN A 84 -5.78 5.83 -13.82
N ALA A 85 -7.10 5.64 -13.94
CA ALA A 85 -7.92 5.26 -12.80
C ALA A 85 -7.40 3.97 -12.16
N GLY A 86 -7.09 4.02 -10.87
CA GLY A 86 -6.45 2.92 -10.12
C GLY A 86 -4.92 2.89 -10.20
N HIS A 87 -4.29 3.76 -11.01
CA HIS A 87 -2.84 3.92 -11.05
C HIS A 87 -2.37 4.96 -10.04
N GLU A 88 -1.21 4.72 -9.41
CA GLU A 88 -0.50 5.76 -8.66
C GLU A 88 0.25 6.72 -9.59
N HIS A 89 0.96 7.70 -9.02
CA HIS A 89 1.53 8.82 -9.79
C HIS A 89 2.74 8.45 -10.65
N PHE A 90 3.50 7.40 -10.32
CA PHE A 90 4.52 6.88 -11.23
C PHE A 90 3.91 6.14 -12.44
N GLY A 91 2.60 5.85 -12.39
CA GLY A 91 1.79 5.28 -13.47
C GLY A 91 1.57 3.78 -13.37
N PHE A 92 1.80 3.17 -12.20
CA PHE A 92 1.59 1.74 -11.98
C PHE A 92 0.21 1.47 -11.38
N LEU A 93 -0.50 0.48 -11.93
CA LEU A 93 -1.74 -0.04 -11.34
C LEU A 93 -1.51 -0.56 -9.93
N ASP A 94 -2.23 0.00 -8.97
CA ASP A 94 -2.23 -0.43 -7.58
C ASP A 94 -3.53 -1.17 -7.22
N GLY A 95 -3.64 -1.68 -5.99
CA GLY A 95 -4.83 -2.35 -5.47
C GLY A 95 -5.01 -3.81 -5.90
N ILE A 96 -4.10 -4.37 -6.70
CA ILE A 96 -4.22 -5.75 -7.24
C ILE A 96 -4.15 -6.82 -6.14
N SER A 97 -3.09 -6.81 -5.32
CA SER A 97 -2.82 -7.88 -4.34
C SER A 97 -3.20 -7.43 -2.94
N GLN A 98 -4.21 -8.08 -2.37
CA GLN A 98 -4.69 -7.94 -0.99
C GLN A 98 -4.82 -9.33 -0.35
N PRO A 99 -4.65 -9.49 0.97
CA PRO A 99 -4.93 -10.76 1.61
C PRO A 99 -6.41 -11.12 1.53
N ALA A 100 -6.73 -12.40 1.34
CA ALA A 100 -8.07 -12.93 1.51
C ALA A 100 -8.33 -13.23 2.99
N ILE A 101 -9.33 -12.60 3.59
CA ILE A 101 -9.64 -12.79 5.00
C ILE A 101 -10.56 -14.00 5.14
N ASN A 102 -10.12 -15.01 5.89
CA ASN A 102 -10.91 -16.23 6.12
C ASN A 102 -12.27 -15.90 6.77
N GLY A 103 -13.36 -16.42 6.21
CA GLY A 103 -14.73 -16.15 6.64
C GLY A 103 -15.34 -14.83 6.11
N PHE A 104 -14.56 -14.02 5.37
CA PHE A 104 -15.05 -12.79 4.72
C PHE A 104 -14.91 -12.85 3.20
N THR A 105 -13.74 -13.23 2.71
CA THR A 105 -13.48 -13.38 1.27
C THR A 105 -14.07 -14.69 0.76
N ALA A 106 -15.15 -14.62 -0.02
CA ALA A 106 -15.87 -15.80 -0.50
C ALA A 106 -15.07 -16.65 -1.49
N ASN A 107 -14.41 -16.01 -2.46
CA ASN A 107 -13.67 -16.68 -3.54
C ASN A 107 -12.28 -16.04 -3.68
N PRO A 108 -11.27 -16.48 -2.91
CA PRO A 108 -9.90 -16.01 -3.10
C PRO A 108 -9.38 -16.33 -4.50
N ALA A 109 -8.75 -15.36 -5.16
CA ALA A 109 -8.15 -15.57 -6.47
C ALA A 109 -6.90 -16.45 -6.39
N PRO A 110 -6.49 -17.14 -7.48
CA PRO A 110 -5.24 -17.88 -7.52
C PRO A 110 -4.02 -17.02 -7.14
N GLY A 111 -3.18 -17.55 -6.24
CA GLY A 111 -2.03 -16.85 -5.67
C GLY A 111 -2.35 -15.80 -4.61
N GLN A 112 -3.63 -15.59 -4.26
CA GLN A 112 -4.01 -14.74 -3.14
C GLN A 112 -3.80 -15.47 -1.81
N SER A 113 -2.99 -14.90 -0.91
CA SER A 113 -2.76 -15.46 0.43
C SER A 113 -4.03 -15.38 1.28
N ILE A 114 -4.43 -16.50 1.87
CA ILE A 114 -5.54 -16.58 2.82
C ILE A 114 -4.99 -16.39 4.23
N VAL A 115 -5.55 -15.44 4.99
CA VAL A 115 -5.12 -15.11 6.34
C VAL A 115 -6.26 -15.25 7.34
N ALA A 116 -5.90 -15.54 8.59
CA ALA A 116 -6.84 -15.51 9.70
C ALA A 116 -7.37 -14.07 9.92
N PRO A 117 -8.64 -13.88 10.34
CA PRO A 117 -9.23 -12.55 10.52
C PRO A 117 -8.46 -11.67 11.51
N GLY A 118 -7.85 -12.27 12.53
CA GLY A 118 -7.03 -11.62 13.55
C GLY A 118 -5.76 -10.94 13.05
N ARG A 119 -5.35 -11.20 11.79
CA ARG A 119 -4.28 -10.44 11.13
C ARG A 119 -4.68 -9.02 10.79
N VAL A 120 -5.98 -8.74 10.70
CA VAL A 120 -6.53 -7.42 10.39
C VAL A 120 -7.42 -6.91 11.52
N LEU A 121 -8.19 -7.79 12.16
CA LEU A 121 -9.21 -7.46 13.15
C LEU A 121 -8.74 -7.80 14.57
N LEU A 122 -8.67 -6.81 15.45
CA LEU A 122 -8.25 -6.99 16.84
C LEU A 122 -9.20 -7.96 17.57
N GLY A 123 -8.62 -8.82 18.41
CA GLY A 123 -9.39 -9.76 19.24
C GLY A 123 -10.08 -10.90 18.48
N ARG A 124 -9.71 -11.14 17.21
CA ARG A 124 -10.13 -12.30 16.41
C ARG A 124 -9.05 -13.37 16.35
N ASP A 125 -9.42 -14.56 15.89
CA ASP A 125 -8.50 -15.67 15.67
C ASP A 125 -7.34 -15.24 14.75
N GLY A 126 -6.11 -15.42 15.21
CA GLY A 126 -4.89 -14.93 14.56
C GLY A 126 -4.35 -13.58 15.05
N ASP A 127 -5.03 -12.87 15.98
CA ASP A 127 -4.42 -11.72 16.69
C ASP A 127 -3.57 -12.26 17.84
N GLU A 128 -2.25 -12.18 17.70
CA GLU A 128 -1.29 -12.69 18.70
C GLU A 128 -1.47 -12.07 20.09
N ARG A 129 -2.07 -10.87 20.16
CA ARG A 129 -2.31 -10.15 21.41
C ARG A 129 -3.76 -10.23 21.87
N MET A 130 -4.57 -11.11 21.27
CA MET A 130 -6.02 -11.27 21.51
C MET A 130 -6.38 -11.27 23.01
N LEU A 131 -5.67 -12.04 23.84
CA LEU A 131 -5.93 -12.14 25.29
C LEU A 131 -5.65 -10.84 26.07
N GLY A 132 -4.77 -9.99 25.53
CA GLY A 132 -4.43 -8.68 26.11
C GLY A 132 -5.23 -7.53 25.51
N ARG A 133 -6.07 -7.77 24.50
CA ARG A 133 -6.95 -6.73 23.95
C ARG A 133 -8.12 -6.48 24.91
N PRO A 134 -8.54 -5.23 25.10
CA PRO A 134 -9.73 -4.93 25.87
C PRO A 134 -10.96 -5.32 25.05
N SER A 135 -12.03 -5.74 25.72
CA SER A 135 -13.23 -6.28 25.04
C SER A 135 -13.85 -5.33 24.02
N TRP A 136 -13.78 -4.02 24.28
CA TRP A 136 -14.31 -2.97 23.39
C TRP A 136 -13.50 -2.79 22.10
N ALA A 137 -12.26 -3.25 22.03
CA ALA A 137 -11.42 -3.12 20.84
C ALA A 137 -11.65 -4.23 19.82
N LYS A 138 -12.43 -5.26 20.17
CA LYS A 138 -12.72 -6.38 19.29
C LYS A 138 -13.33 -5.87 17.98
N ASP A 139 -12.86 -6.41 16.86
CA ASP A 139 -13.25 -6.04 15.49
C ASP A 139 -12.80 -4.64 15.04
N GLY A 140 -12.10 -3.89 15.89
CA GLY A 140 -11.32 -2.74 15.47
C GLY A 140 -10.08 -3.14 14.67
N SER A 141 -9.39 -2.17 14.10
CA SER A 141 -8.10 -2.35 13.42
C SER A 141 -7.22 -1.13 13.62
N PHE A 142 -5.91 -1.28 13.44
CA PHE A 142 -4.98 -0.14 13.43
C PHE A 142 -4.88 0.42 12.02
N LEU A 143 -5.11 1.72 11.89
CA LEU A 143 -4.88 2.45 10.66
C LEU A 143 -3.48 3.08 10.68
N VAL A 144 -2.65 2.72 9.71
CA VAL A 144 -1.36 3.38 9.46
C VAL A 144 -1.55 4.37 8.32
N PHE A 145 -1.38 5.65 8.61
CA PHE A 145 -1.43 6.72 7.62
C PHE A 145 -0.01 7.19 7.28
N ARG A 146 0.26 7.39 5.99
CA ARG A 146 1.52 7.94 5.47
C ARG A 146 1.18 8.84 4.28
N GLN A 147 1.52 10.12 4.37
CA GLN A 147 1.46 11.05 3.24
C GLN A 147 2.81 11.05 2.53
N LEU A 148 2.89 10.41 1.35
CA LEU A 148 4.13 10.19 0.63
C LEU A 148 4.16 11.02 -0.66
N LYS A 149 4.92 12.11 -0.66
CA LYS A 149 5.12 12.94 -1.86
C LYS A 149 5.95 12.16 -2.89
N GLN A 150 5.42 12.04 -4.10
CA GLN A 150 6.10 11.37 -5.20
C GLN A 150 6.80 12.39 -6.13
N LEU A 151 8.06 12.11 -6.45
CA LEU A 151 8.88 12.92 -7.36
C LEU A 151 8.85 12.30 -8.76
N VAL A 152 7.72 12.47 -9.46
CA VAL A 152 7.41 11.78 -10.73
C VAL A 152 8.38 12.15 -11.86
N PRO A 153 8.69 13.45 -12.10
CA PRO A 153 9.68 13.81 -13.13
C PRO A 153 11.06 13.19 -12.87
N GLU A 154 11.49 13.15 -11.61
CA GLU A 154 12.76 12.60 -11.17
C GLU A 154 12.82 11.09 -11.35
N PHE A 155 11.76 10.37 -10.97
CA PHE A 155 11.65 8.93 -11.21
C PHE A 155 11.72 8.62 -12.71
N ASN A 156 10.94 9.34 -13.53
CA ASN A 156 10.95 9.13 -14.98
C ASN A 156 12.31 9.48 -15.61
N LYS A 157 13.01 10.51 -15.10
CA LYS A 157 14.37 10.83 -15.52
C LYS A 157 15.34 9.70 -15.16
N PHE A 158 15.26 9.18 -13.95
CA PHE A 158 16.10 8.05 -13.51
C PHE A 158 15.94 6.83 -14.43
N LEU A 159 14.70 6.49 -14.82
CA LEU A 159 14.45 5.39 -15.74
C LEU A 159 15.06 5.63 -17.12
N ARG A 160 14.87 6.83 -17.69
CA ARG A 160 15.41 7.21 -19.01
C ARG A 160 16.94 7.24 -19.04
N ASP A 161 17.57 7.65 -17.94
CA ASP A 161 19.03 7.72 -17.85
C ASP A 161 19.68 6.34 -17.65
N ASN A 162 18.91 5.33 -17.23
CA ASN A 162 19.42 4.00 -16.87
C ASN A 162 18.68 2.85 -17.58
N PRO A 163 18.53 2.86 -18.91
CA PRO A 163 17.78 1.81 -19.61
C PRO A 163 18.49 0.45 -19.45
N LEU A 164 17.71 -0.62 -19.24
CA LEU A 164 18.26 -1.97 -19.26
C LEU A 164 18.63 -2.37 -20.68
N LEU A 165 19.91 -2.75 -20.87
CA LEU A 165 20.44 -3.14 -22.16
C LEU A 165 20.32 -4.66 -22.34
N LEU A 166 19.18 -5.10 -22.86
CA LEU A 166 18.94 -6.49 -23.24
C LEU A 166 18.84 -6.64 -24.77
N PRO A 167 19.34 -7.74 -25.36
CA PRO A 167 19.17 -8.00 -26.78
C PRO A 167 17.69 -7.95 -27.19
N GLY A 168 17.37 -7.13 -28.20
CA GLY A 168 16.02 -7.00 -28.74
C GLY A 168 15.14 -5.93 -28.10
N LEU A 169 15.63 -5.20 -27.09
CA LEU A 169 14.91 -4.03 -26.52
C LEU A 169 15.48 -2.72 -27.06
N THR A 170 14.60 -1.76 -27.32
CA THR A 170 15.00 -0.35 -27.46
C THR A 170 15.36 0.25 -26.09
N PRO A 171 16.12 1.36 -26.03
CA PRO A 171 16.38 2.06 -24.77
C PRO A 171 15.09 2.40 -24.00
N GLU A 172 14.04 2.82 -24.70
CA GLU A 172 12.74 3.15 -24.11
C GLU A 172 12.10 1.93 -23.43
N GLN A 173 12.08 0.78 -24.12
CA GLN A 173 11.61 -0.49 -23.55
C GLN A 173 12.48 -0.93 -22.37
N GLY A 174 13.79 -0.69 -22.44
CA GLY A 174 14.72 -0.94 -21.33
C GLY A 174 14.43 -0.07 -20.11
N SER A 175 14.03 1.19 -20.30
CA SER A 175 13.60 2.09 -19.22
C SER A 175 12.26 1.66 -18.60
N GLU A 176 11.30 1.24 -19.43
CA GLU A 176 10.03 0.70 -18.95
C GLU A 176 10.23 -0.59 -18.15
N LEU A 177 11.05 -1.51 -18.67
CA LEU A 177 11.42 -2.73 -17.97
C LEU A 177 12.15 -2.43 -16.65
N LEU A 178 13.01 -1.42 -16.59
CA LEU A 178 13.64 -1.02 -15.33
C LEU A 178 12.58 -0.63 -14.30
N GLY A 179 11.62 0.22 -14.67
CA GLY A 179 10.52 0.60 -13.79
C GLY A 179 9.71 -0.63 -13.34
N ALA A 180 9.37 -1.51 -14.28
CA ALA A 180 8.65 -2.74 -13.99
C ALA A 180 9.41 -3.66 -13.03
N ARG A 181 10.75 -3.73 -13.13
CA ARG A 181 11.61 -4.53 -12.25
C ARG A 181 11.84 -3.88 -10.89
N MET A 182 11.82 -2.55 -10.79
CA MET A 182 11.85 -1.84 -9.51
C MET A 182 10.57 -2.07 -8.71
N VAL A 183 9.41 -2.09 -9.37
CA VAL A 183 8.11 -2.34 -8.73
C VAL A 183 7.84 -3.83 -8.54
N GLY A 184 8.23 -4.64 -9.53
CA GLY A 184 7.88 -6.05 -9.69
C GLY A 184 6.56 -6.28 -10.48
N ARG A 185 5.99 -5.20 -11.03
CA ARG A 185 4.88 -5.23 -11.99
C ARG A 185 5.09 -4.18 -13.06
N TRP A 186 4.63 -4.45 -14.27
CA TRP A 186 4.46 -3.44 -15.31
C TRP A 186 3.42 -2.41 -14.89
N LYS A 187 3.42 -1.25 -15.57
CA LYS A 187 2.44 -0.19 -15.32
C LYS A 187 1.00 -0.66 -15.48
N SER A 188 0.75 -1.58 -16.41
CA SER A 188 -0.54 -2.25 -16.60
C SER A 188 -1.03 -3.04 -15.38
N GLY A 189 -0.11 -3.51 -14.52
CA GLY A 189 -0.37 -4.46 -13.45
C GLY A 189 0.16 -5.88 -13.69
N ALA A 190 0.63 -6.22 -14.89
CA ALA A 190 1.20 -7.55 -15.16
C ALA A 190 2.44 -7.80 -14.27
N PRO A 191 2.52 -8.91 -13.51
CA PRO A 191 3.67 -9.18 -12.66
C PRO A 191 4.89 -9.59 -13.50
N VAL A 192 6.05 -9.01 -13.24
CA VAL A 192 7.29 -9.36 -13.98
C VAL A 192 7.72 -10.80 -13.71
N ASP A 193 7.22 -11.41 -12.65
CA ASP A 193 7.44 -12.84 -12.42
C ASP A 193 6.77 -13.70 -13.51
N LEU A 194 5.62 -13.30 -14.05
CA LEU A 194 4.95 -14.01 -15.14
C LEU A 194 5.30 -13.44 -16.53
N ALA A 195 5.53 -12.13 -16.61
CA ALA A 195 5.85 -11.39 -17.84
C ALA A 195 7.22 -10.68 -17.70
N PRO A 196 8.35 -11.41 -17.76
CA PRO A 196 9.65 -10.91 -17.28
C PRO A 196 10.37 -9.91 -18.19
N VAL A 197 9.96 -9.79 -19.46
CA VAL A 197 10.69 -8.98 -20.45
C VAL A 197 9.78 -7.98 -21.18
N PHE A 198 8.53 -8.35 -21.44
CA PHE A 198 7.53 -7.49 -22.07
C PHE A 198 6.27 -7.45 -21.22
N ASP A 199 5.55 -6.33 -21.29
CA ASP A 199 4.23 -6.21 -20.67
C ASP A 199 3.22 -7.16 -21.31
N ASP A 200 2.23 -7.57 -20.53
CA ASP A 200 1.06 -8.31 -20.99
C ASP A 200 -0.20 -7.68 -20.38
N PRO A 201 -0.80 -6.69 -21.05
CA PRO A 201 -2.03 -6.04 -20.58
C PRO A 201 -3.22 -7.00 -20.44
N THR A 202 -3.24 -8.11 -21.19
CA THR A 202 -4.30 -9.13 -21.09
C THR A 202 -4.14 -9.96 -19.83
N LEU A 203 -2.90 -10.29 -19.44
CA LEU A 203 -2.62 -10.86 -18.13
C LEU A 203 -2.95 -9.87 -17.02
N ALA A 204 -2.60 -8.60 -17.18
CA ALA A 204 -2.78 -7.58 -16.15
C ALA A 204 -4.25 -7.40 -15.72
N GLN A 205 -5.17 -7.42 -16.69
CA GLN A 205 -6.61 -7.24 -16.46
C GLN A 205 -7.31 -8.50 -15.94
N ASP A 206 -6.61 -9.64 -15.85
CA ASP A 206 -7.21 -10.91 -15.44
C ASP A 206 -6.93 -11.19 -13.94
N PRO A 207 -7.91 -10.99 -13.04
CA PRO A 207 -7.73 -11.21 -11.61
C PRO A 207 -7.46 -12.68 -11.26
N MET A 208 -7.74 -13.62 -12.17
CA MET A 208 -7.46 -15.05 -11.97
C MET A 208 -6.02 -15.41 -12.30
N ARG A 209 -5.26 -14.52 -12.95
CA ARG A 209 -3.88 -14.77 -13.38
C ARG A 209 -2.89 -13.73 -12.87
N ASN A 210 -3.27 -12.46 -12.75
CA ASN A 210 -2.36 -11.35 -12.43
C ASN A 210 -1.74 -11.41 -11.01
N ASN A 211 -2.21 -12.32 -10.16
CA ASN A 211 -1.64 -12.56 -8.84
C ASN A 211 -1.15 -14.00 -8.61
N ASN A 212 -1.25 -14.86 -9.63
CA ASN A 212 -0.98 -16.29 -9.54
C ASN A 212 0.51 -16.62 -9.75
N PHE A 213 1.35 -16.20 -8.80
CA PHE A 213 2.79 -16.44 -8.80
C PHE A 213 3.32 -16.44 -7.36
N ASP A 214 4.51 -16.99 -7.10
CA ASP A 214 5.13 -16.94 -5.78
C ASP A 214 6.65 -16.74 -5.79
N PHE A 215 7.20 -16.41 -6.94
CA PHE A 215 8.64 -16.30 -7.25
C PHE A 215 9.39 -17.64 -7.33
N SER A 216 8.73 -18.78 -7.09
CA SER A 216 9.35 -20.10 -7.17
C SER A 216 9.06 -20.80 -8.50
N TYR A 217 10.05 -21.52 -9.01
CA TYR A 217 9.96 -22.28 -10.26
C TYR A 217 10.66 -23.64 -10.11
N PRO A 218 10.08 -24.73 -10.65
CA PRO A 218 10.70 -26.05 -10.58
C PRO A 218 12.11 -26.08 -11.20
N GLY A 219 13.08 -26.57 -10.43
CA GLY A 219 14.46 -26.72 -10.88
C GLY A 219 15.31 -25.44 -10.78
N GLU A 220 14.77 -24.34 -10.25
CA GLU A 220 15.51 -23.10 -10.01
C GLU A 220 15.82 -22.91 -8.52
N ASP A 221 17.00 -22.35 -8.22
CA ASP A 221 17.35 -21.95 -6.85
C ASP A 221 16.74 -20.57 -6.53
N LEU A 222 15.67 -20.59 -5.73
CA LEU A 222 14.95 -19.41 -5.30
C LEU A 222 15.85 -18.38 -4.60
N ALA A 223 16.88 -18.82 -3.87
CA ALA A 223 17.75 -17.95 -3.08
C ALA A 223 18.76 -17.17 -3.93
N SER A 224 18.96 -17.55 -5.19
CA SER A 224 19.90 -16.90 -6.11
C SER A 224 19.28 -16.35 -7.39
N ASN A 225 18.05 -16.76 -7.74
CA ASN A 225 17.43 -16.37 -9.01
C ASN A 225 16.72 -15.00 -8.96
N GLN A 226 17.22 -14.05 -9.75
CA GLN A 226 16.62 -12.73 -9.99
C GLN A 226 16.29 -12.47 -11.46
N THR A 227 16.34 -13.50 -12.31
CA THR A 227 16.13 -13.39 -13.75
C THR A 227 14.76 -12.78 -14.04
N ARG A 228 13.70 -13.26 -13.37
CA ARG A 228 12.32 -12.82 -13.58
C ARG A 228 11.97 -11.58 -12.76
N CYS A 229 12.24 -11.61 -11.46
CA CYS A 229 11.94 -10.51 -10.53
C CYS A 229 13.12 -10.25 -9.57
N PRO A 230 13.65 -9.03 -9.44
CA PRO A 230 14.67 -8.71 -8.44
C PRO A 230 14.20 -8.96 -7.01
N PHE A 231 15.08 -9.40 -6.11
CA PHE A 231 14.78 -9.53 -4.68
C PHE A 231 14.36 -8.20 -4.04
N SER A 232 14.88 -7.09 -4.58
CA SER A 232 14.60 -5.73 -4.11
C SER A 232 13.37 -5.09 -4.76
N ALA A 233 12.64 -5.81 -5.63
CA ALA A 233 11.42 -5.28 -6.23
C ALA A 233 10.39 -4.97 -5.13
N HIS A 234 9.66 -3.86 -5.28
CA HIS A 234 8.71 -3.37 -4.27
C HIS A 234 7.75 -4.47 -3.78
N ILE A 235 7.08 -5.19 -4.70
CA ILE A 235 6.11 -6.23 -4.32
C ILE A 235 6.77 -7.46 -3.68
N ARG A 236 8.03 -7.77 -4.03
CA ARG A 236 8.77 -8.93 -3.49
C ARG A 236 9.31 -8.61 -2.09
N LYS A 237 9.64 -7.34 -1.83
CA LYS A 237 10.00 -6.86 -0.49
C LYS A 237 8.80 -6.81 0.45
N THR A 238 7.66 -6.31 -0.01
CA THR A 238 6.46 -6.13 0.83
C THR A 238 5.64 -7.40 1.00
N ALA A 239 5.67 -8.31 0.01
CA ALA A 239 5.07 -9.63 0.08
C ALA A 239 6.04 -10.67 -0.50
N PRO A 240 6.96 -11.23 0.32
CA PRO A 240 8.04 -12.12 -0.13
C PRO A 240 7.59 -13.49 -0.66
N ARG A 241 6.35 -13.92 -0.38
CA ARG A 241 5.80 -15.21 -0.85
C ARG A 241 6.75 -16.37 -0.56
N ALA A 242 7.18 -17.12 -1.57
CA ALA A 242 8.03 -18.31 -1.39
C ALA A 242 9.43 -17.98 -0.84
N ASP A 243 9.90 -16.73 -0.92
CA ASP A 243 11.18 -16.31 -0.32
C ASP A 243 11.18 -16.53 1.21
N PHE A 244 10.00 -16.63 1.82
CA PHE A 244 9.82 -16.95 3.22
C PHE A 244 9.18 -18.33 3.38
N ARG A 245 9.86 -19.26 4.07
CA ARG A 245 9.51 -20.71 4.10
C ARG A 245 8.09 -21.04 4.54
N SER A 246 7.41 -20.17 5.29
CA SER A 246 6.02 -20.36 5.73
C SER A 246 4.98 -19.64 4.86
N GLY A 247 5.37 -19.02 3.75
CA GLY A 247 4.48 -18.19 2.92
C GLY A 247 4.12 -16.83 3.53
N ASN A 248 4.75 -16.48 4.66
CA ASN A 248 4.58 -15.22 5.39
C ASN A 248 3.12 -14.83 5.73
N PRO A 249 2.31 -15.72 6.35
CA PRO A 249 0.92 -15.40 6.68
C PRO A 249 0.77 -14.29 7.73
N GLU A 250 1.85 -13.95 8.43
CA GLU A 250 1.88 -13.07 9.60
C GLU A 250 1.95 -11.58 9.24
N HIS A 251 2.56 -11.24 8.11
CA HIS A 251 2.91 -9.84 7.78
C HIS A 251 2.10 -9.27 6.61
N HIS A 252 0.89 -9.79 6.40
CA HIS A 252 -0.06 -9.23 5.44
C HIS A 252 -0.75 -7.99 6.02
N ILE A 253 -1.00 -7.01 5.14
CA ILE A 253 -1.77 -5.81 5.44
C ILE A 253 -2.88 -5.63 4.40
N VAL A 254 -3.98 -4.98 4.80
CA VAL A 254 -4.97 -4.45 3.86
C VAL A 254 -4.58 -3.01 3.53
N ARG A 255 -4.51 -2.68 2.24
CA ARG A 255 -4.16 -1.33 1.78
C ARG A 255 -5.38 -0.64 1.20
N ALA A 256 -5.59 0.61 1.60
CA ALA A 256 -6.64 1.49 1.10
C ALA A 256 -6.07 2.91 0.86
N GLY A 257 -4.91 2.97 0.20
CA GLY A 257 -4.29 4.24 -0.20
C GLY A 257 -4.99 4.84 -1.41
N ILE A 258 -4.78 6.14 -1.62
CA ILE A 258 -5.33 6.89 -2.75
C ILE A 258 -4.30 7.96 -3.19
N PRO A 259 -4.13 8.22 -4.50
CA PRO A 259 -3.28 9.30 -4.97
C PRO A 259 -3.79 10.66 -4.48
N TYR A 260 -2.87 11.58 -4.21
CA TYR A 260 -3.21 12.96 -3.90
C TYR A 260 -2.34 13.89 -4.73
N ASP A 261 -2.89 15.04 -5.11
CA ASP A 261 -2.10 16.10 -5.72
C ASP A 261 -1.51 17.00 -4.62
N PRO A 262 -0.17 17.11 -4.51
CA PRO A 262 0.46 17.98 -3.52
C PRO A 262 0.16 19.47 -3.72
N GLU A 263 -0.24 19.90 -4.92
CA GLU A 263 -0.61 21.29 -5.21
C GLU A 263 -2.10 21.58 -4.90
N GLY A 264 -2.91 20.53 -4.70
CA GLY A 264 -4.33 20.65 -4.40
C GLY A 264 -5.15 21.26 -5.53
N ILE A 265 -4.62 21.25 -6.76
CA ILE A 265 -5.29 21.70 -7.97
C ILE A 265 -6.18 20.62 -8.59
N GLY A 266 -5.99 19.37 -8.14
CA GLY A 266 -6.70 18.21 -8.67
C GLY A 266 -6.16 17.78 -10.04
N PHE A 267 -6.69 16.67 -10.56
CA PHE A 267 -6.34 16.15 -11.88
C PHE A 267 -7.24 16.68 -13.01
#